data_AF-A0A5I0ZJ40-F1
#
_entry.id   AF-A0A5I0ZJ40-F1
#
_cell.length_a   1.000
_cell.length_b   1.000
_cell.length_c   1.000
_cell.angle_alpha   90.00
_cell.angle_beta   90.00
_cell.angle_gamma   90.00
#
_symmetry.space_group_name_H-M   'P 1'
#
loop_
_entity.id
_entity.type
_entity.pdbx_description
1 polymer ?
#
loop_
_entity_poly.entity_id
_entity_poly.type
_entity_poly.pdbx_seq_one_letter_code
_entity_poly.pdbx_strand_id
1 'polypeptide(L)'
;MSNVCIIAWVYGRVQGVGFRYTTQHEAQRLGLTGYAKNMDDGSVEVVACGDAAQVEKLIKWLKEGGPRSARVDKILTEPHSPRETLTGFSIRY
;
A
#
# COMPACT_ATOMS: atom_id res chain seq x y z
N MET A 1 4.78 21.37 -2.46
CA MET A 1 4.03 20.23 -1.90
C MET A 1 5.03 19.17 -1.53
N SER A 2 5.01 18.72 -0.29
CA SER A 2 6.02 17.79 0.24
C SER A 2 5.63 16.38 -0.15
N ASN A 3 6.44 15.74 -1.02
CA ASN A 3 6.26 14.33 -1.31
C ASN A 3 6.69 13.54 -0.07
N VAL A 4 5.78 12.75 0.48
CA VAL A 4 6.05 11.82 1.58
C VAL A 4 5.95 10.41 1.04
N CYS A 5 6.77 9.55 1.62
CA CYS A 5 6.77 8.14 1.33
C CYS A 5 6.51 7.39 2.63
N ILE A 6 5.70 6.35 2.55
CA ILE A 6 5.39 5.49 3.67
C ILE A 6 5.56 4.04 3.26
N ILE A 7 5.78 3.21 4.27
CA ILE A 7 5.66 1.76 4.17
C ILE A 7 4.54 1.32 5.10
N ALA A 8 3.68 0.42 4.61
CA ALA A 8 2.57 -0.12 5.35
C ALA A 8 2.60 -1.65 5.28
N TRP A 9 2.69 -2.32 6.42
CA TRP A 9 2.55 -3.77 6.52
C TRP A 9 1.13 -4.12 6.96
N VAL A 10 0.43 -4.83 6.10
CA VAL A 10 -0.96 -5.24 6.30
C VAL A 10 -0.98 -6.71 6.65
N TYR A 11 -1.47 -7.02 7.85
CA TYR A 11 -1.62 -8.37 8.38
C TYR A 11 -3.08 -8.79 8.34
N GLY A 12 -3.30 -10.09 8.11
CA GLY A 12 -4.61 -10.72 8.13
C GLY A 12 -4.82 -11.59 6.90
N ARG A 13 -6.07 -11.76 6.47
CA ARG A 13 -6.43 -12.50 5.25
C ARG A 13 -6.29 -11.61 4.02
N VAL A 14 -5.05 -11.32 3.64
CA VAL A 14 -4.69 -10.36 2.57
C VAL A 14 -4.01 -11.00 1.36
N GLN A 15 -3.53 -12.24 1.47
CA GLN A 15 -2.98 -13.00 0.34
C GLN A 15 -4.07 -13.86 -0.33
N GLY A 16 -3.98 -14.04 -1.65
CA GLY A 16 -4.94 -14.83 -2.44
C GLY A 16 -6.30 -14.18 -2.68
N VAL A 17 -6.52 -12.93 -2.23
CA VAL A 17 -7.81 -12.23 -2.28
C VAL A 17 -7.84 -11.03 -3.24
N GLY A 18 -6.82 -10.86 -4.07
CA GLY A 18 -6.70 -9.73 -5.00
C GLY A 18 -6.27 -8.40 -4.34
N PHE A 19 -5.73 -8.46 -3.12
CA PHE A 19 -5.30 -7.26 -2.36
C PHE A 19 -4.32 -6.40 -3.13
N ARG A 20 -3.22 -7.00 -3.63
CA ARG A 20 -2.19 -6.27 -4.40
C ARG A 20 -2.75 -5.54 -5.63
N TYR A 21 -3.70 -6.17 -6.35
CA TYR A 21 -4.31 -5.59 -7.55
C TYR A 21 -5.21 -4.39 -7.22
N THR A 22 -6.04 -4.52 -6.20
CA THR A 22 -6.93 -3.43 -5.77
C THR A 22 -6.15 -2.26 -5.16
N THR A 23 -5.13 -2.54 -4.35
CA THR A 23 -4.20 -1.53 -3.83
C THR A 23 -3.49 -0.78 -4.95
N GLN A 24 -3.02 -1.49 -5.99
CA GLN A 24 -2.41 -0.86 -7.17
C GLN A 24 -3.38 0.08 -7.87
N HIS A 25 -4.62 -0.37 -8.12
CA HIS A 25 -5.64 0.43 -8.79
C HIS A 25 -5.97 1.70 -8.01
N GLU A 26 -6.13 1.60 -6.68
CA GLU A 26 -6.41 2.76 -5.83
C GLU A 26 -5.21 3.71 -5.75
N ALA A 27 -3.99 3.19 -5.62
CA ALA A 27 -2.79 4.02 -5.63
C ALA A 27 -2.61 4.77 -6.97
N GLN A 28 -2.86 4.11 -8.10
CA GLN A 28 -2.85 4.74 -9.42
C GLN A 28 -3.93 5.82 -9.55
N ARG A 29 -5.14 5.56 -9.05
CA ARG A 29 -6.24 6.54 -9.03
C ARG A 29 -5.89 7.79 -8.21
N LEU A 30 -5.15 7.61 -7.12
CA LEU A 30 -4.67 8.69 -6.27
C LEU A 30 -3.41 9.39 -6.81
N GLY A 31 -2.82 8.88 -7.89
CA GLY A 31 -1.58 9.41 -8.47
C GLY A 31 -0.33 9.12 -7.63
N LEU A 32 -0.37 8.07 -6.80
CA LEU A 32 0.73 7.64 -5.94
C LEU A 32 1.66 6.68 -6.69
N THR A 33 2.94 6.71 -6.33
CA THR A 33 3.94 5.76 -6.83
C THR A 33 4.38 4.81 -5.73
N GLY A 34 4.84 3.62 -6.10
CA GLY A 34 5.33 2.64 -5.14
C GLY A 34 5.11 1.19 -5.56
N TYR A 35 4.94 0.31 -4.58
CA TYR A 35 4.71 -1.10 -4.86
C TYR A 35 3.92 -1.81 -3.76
N ALA A 36 3.31 -2.94 -4.12
CA ALA A 36 2.76 -3.89 -3.17
C ALA A 36 3.44 -5.25 -3.33
N LYS A 37 3.95 -5.81 -2.23
CA LYS A 37 4.70 -7.08 -2.18
C LYS A 37 4.09 -8.02 -1.15
N ASN A 38 3.99 -9.30 -1.47
CA ASN A 38 3.65 -10.33 -0.48
C ASN A 38 4.90 -10.65 0.34
N MET A 39 4.72 -10.74 1.66
CA MET A 39 5.77 -11.14 2.57
C MET A 39 5.60 -12.63 2.91
N ASP A 40 6.71 -13.29 3.26
CA ASP A 40 6.75 -14.72 3.59
C ASP A 40 5.98 -15.04 4.89
N ASP A 41 5.76 -14.05 5.75
CA ASP A 41 4.96 -14.16 6.97
C ASP A 41 3.43 -14.15 6.72
N GLY A 42 3.01 -14.04 5.45
CA GLY A 42 1.60 -13.96 5.07
C GLY A 42 1.04 -12.53 5.02
N SER A 43 1.83 -11.52 5.39
CA SER A 43 1.44 -10.12 5.30
C SER A 43 1.65 -9.55 3.88
N VAL A 44 1.14 -8.34 3.64
CA VAL A 44 1.41 -7.56 2.42
C VAL A 44 2.11 -6.26 2.81
N GLU A 45 3.28 -6.05 2.24
CA GLU A 45 4.01 -4.79 2.31
C GLU A 45 3.54 -3.87 1.19
N VAL A 46 3.17 -2.64 1.54
CA VAL A 46 2.72 -1.60 0.62
C VAL A 46 3.60 -0.37 0.82
N VAL A 47 4.40 -0.02 -0.17
CA VAL A 47 5.12 1.24 -0.22
C VAL A 47 4.36 2.20 -1.10
N ALA A 48 4.09 3.40 -0.59
CA ALA A 48 3.39 4.44 -1.33
C ALA A 48 4.05 5.80 -1.11
N CYS A 49 4.22 6.54 -2.20
CA CYS A 49 4.90 7.81 -2.29
C CYS A 49 4.06 8.82 -3.06
N GLY A 50 3.98 10.04 -2.57
CA GLY A 50 3.30 11.13 -3.24
C GLY A 50 2.90 12.23 -2.27
N ASP A 51 1.85 12.97 -2.61
CA ASP A 51 1.33 14.01 -1.72
C ASP A 51 0.80 13.41 -0.41
N ALA A 52 1.10 14.05 0.72
CA ALA A 52 0.70 13.57 2.04
C ALA A 52 -0.82 13.34 2.16
N ALA A 53 -1.65 14.20 1.56
CA ALA A 53 -3.09 14.03 1.59
C ALA A 53 -3.56 12.80 0.79
N GLN A 54 -2.86 12.47 -0.30
CA GLN A 54 -3.17 11.32 -1.13
C GLN A 54 -2.70 10.02 -0.45
N VAL A 55 -1.52 10.04 0.16
CA VAL A 55 -0.99 8.93 0.95
C VAL A 55 -1.92 8.62 2.13
N GLU A 56 -2.41 9.64 2.84
CA GLU A 56 -3.34 9.46 3.96
C GLU A 56 -4.67 8.84 3.52
N LYS A 57 -5.19 9.20 2.33
CA LYS A 57 -6.38 8.54 1.74
C LYS A 57 -6.13 7.06 1.49
N LEU A 58 -4.97 6.69 0.95
CA LEU A 58 -4.61 5.28 0.74
C LEU A 58 -4.55 4.52 2.07
N ILE A 59 -3.91 5.09 3.11
CA ILE A 59 -3.86 4.47 4.44
C ILE A 59 -5.27 4.27 5.00
N LYS A 60 -6.14 5.28 4.87
CA LYS A 60 -7.52 5.20 5.34
C LYS A 60 -8.27 4.08 4.62
N TRP A 61 -8.12 3.98 3.30
CA TRP A 61 -8.72 2.90 2.51
C TRP A 61 -8.23 1.51 2.94
N LEU A 62 -6.93 1.36 3.21
CA LEU A 62 -6.36 0.12 3.75
C LEU A 62 -6.98 -0.22 5.12
N LYS A 63 -7.13 0.78 6.01
CA LYS A 63 -7.75 0.63 7.34
C LYS A 63 -9.25 0.29 7.29
N GLU A 64 -9.97 0.75 6.27
CA GLU A 64 -11.37 0.41 6.05
C GLU A 64 -11.56 -1.05 5.60
N GLY A 65 -10.47 -1.78 5.36
CA GLY A 65 -10.46 -3.20 5.00
C GLY A 65 -9.98 -3.45 3.58
N GLY A 66 -9.66 -2.39 2.81
CA GLY A 66 -9.26 -2.50 1.42
C GLY A 66 -10.34 -3.21 0.57
N PRO A 67 -10.00 -4.28 -0.15
CA PRO A 67 -11.00 -5.03 -0.91
C PRO A 67 -11.95 -5.81 0.00
N ARG A 68 -13.23 -5.88 -0.38
CA ARG A 68 -14.28 -6.63 0.34
C ARG A 68 -13.96 -8.10 0.60
N SER A 69 -13.08 -8.69 -0.21
CA SER A 69 -12.61 -10.07 -0.10
C SER A 69 -11.46 -10.24 0.90
N ALA A 70 -10.78 -9.17 1.30
CA ALA A 70 -9.71 -9.21 2.28
C ALA A 70 -10.24 -8.93 3.68
N ARG A 71 -9.52 -9.46 4.67
CA ARG A 71 -9.72 -9.12 6.07
C ARG A 71 -8.41 -8.58 6.62
N VAL A 72 -8.42 -7.30 6.95
CA VAL A 72 -7.28 -6.63 7.58
C VAL A 72 -7.45 -6.74 9.09
N ASP A 73 -6.52 -7.43 9.74
CA ASP A 73 -6.52 -7.58 11.20
C ASP A 73 -5.62 -6.53 11.86
N LYS A 74 -4.51 -6.17 11.20
CA LYS A 74 -3.57 -5.17 11.71
C LYS A 74 -2.87 -4.44 10.56
N ILE A 75 -2.65 -3.14 10.71
CA ILE A 75 -1.79 -2.35 9.82
C ILE A 75 -0.72 -1.68 10.66
N LEU A 76 0.53 -1.82 10.23
CA LEU A 76 1.66 -1.04 10.74
C LEU A 76 2.10 -0.09 9.63
N THR A 77 2.21 1.21 9.94
CA THR A 77 2.66 2.21 8.98
C THR A 77 3.86 2.95 9.53
N GLU A 78 4.91 3.09 8.74
CA GLU A 78 6.10 3.85 9.09
C GLU A 78 6.47 4.83 7.97
N PRO A 79 7.04 6.00 8.30
CA PRO A 79 7.64 6.88 7.31
C PRO A 79 8.79 6.15 6.61
N HIS A 80 8.75 6.11 5.28
CA HIS A 80 9.78 5.47 4.49
C HIS A 80 10.44 6.50 3.57
N SER A 81 11.75 6.42 3.41
CA SER A 81 12.48 7.27 2.45
C SER A 81 13.15 6.37 1.42
N PRO A 82 12.44 6.01 0.33
CA PRO A 82 13.02 5.16 -0.69
C PRO A 82 14.21 5.88 -1.33
N ARG A 83 15.32 5.16 -1.46
CA ARG A 83 16.53 5.66 -2.14
C ARG A 83 16.36 5.75 -3.66
N GLU A 84 15.35 5.05 -4.20
CA GLU A 84 15.06 4.99 -5.62
C GLU A 84 13.78 5.75 -5.95
N THR A 85 13.78 6.42 -7.10
CA THR A 85 12.57 7.05 -7.64
C THR A 85 11.62 5.96 -8.14
N LEU A 86 10.58 5.69 -7.37
CA LEU A 86 9.52 4.76 -7.76
C LEU A 86 8.67 5.41 -8.86
N THR A 87 8.66 4.83 -10.06
CA THR A 87 7.84 5.27 -11.19
C THR A 87 6.57 4.43 -11.29
N GLY A 88 5.42 5.08 -11.07
CA GLY A 88 4.12 4.41 -11.02
C GLY A 88 3.98 3.47 -9.81
N PHE A 89 2.90 2.68 -9.80
CA PHE A 89 2.62 1.69 -8.77
C PHE A 89 2.63 0.28 -9.36
N SER A 90 3.47 -0.61 -8.82
CA SER A 90 3.68 -1.96 -9.36
C SER A 90 3.46 -3.06 -8.31
N ILE A 91 3.15 -4.27 -8.77
CA ILE A 91 3.05 -5.45 -7.90
C ILE A 91 4.37 -6.19 -7.94
N ARG A 92 4.99 -6.42 -6.77
CA ARG A 92 6.20 -7.23 -6.61
C ARG A 92 5.86 -8.62 -6.06
N TYR A 93 6.71 -9.58 -6.37
CA TYR A 93 6.63 -10.98 -5.95
C TYR A 93 7.76 -11.30 -4.97
#